data_AF-A0A6D2IQY2-F1
#
_entry.id   AF-A0A6D2IQY2-F1
#
_cell.length_a   1.000
_cell.length_b   1.000
_cell.length_c   1.000
_cell.angle_alpha   90.00
_cell.angle_beta   90.00
_cell.angle_gamma   90.00
#
_symmetry.space_group_name_H-M   'P 1'
#
loop_
_entity.id
_entity.type
_entity.pdbx_description
1 polymer ?
#
loop_
_entity_poly.entity_id
_entity_poly.type
_entity_poly.pdbx_seq_one_letter_code
_entity_poly.pdbx_strand_id
1 'polypeptide(L)'
;MVDEKETLEQQLQAMAMNTDFLDSWIVENNGKAKNVPVDLDVGNAFECTVALSKQMLDCNASDLAIEDTVYLMDKSFRDGLLPFDQYLRNVRLLSRGQFFHRATAEKVRATQMEAQVASIAARLHS
;
A
#
# COMPACT_ATOMS: atom_id res chain seq x y z
N MET A 1 23.78 -49.81 -14.68
CA MET A 1 22.80 -50.50 -13.80
C MET A 1 22.99 -50.12 -12.33
N VAL A 2 24.18 -50.20 -11.74
CA VAL A 2 24.39 -49.78 -10.33
C VAL A 2 24.30 -48.26 -10.17
N ASP A 3 25.01 -47.50 -11.00
CA ASP A 3 24.98 -46.02 -10.95
C ASP A 3 23.58 -45.45 -11.23
N GLU A 4 22.86 -46.06 -12.17
CA GLU A 4 21.47 -45.69 -12.50
C GLU A 4 20.52 -45.97 -11.33
N LYS A 5 20.71 -47.11 -10.64
CA LYS A 5 19.97 -47.44 -9.43
C LYS A 5 20.27 -46.45 -8.30
N GLU A 6 21.53 -46.13 -8.06
CA GLU A 6 21.94 -45.17 -7.02
C GLU A 6 21.40 -43.77 -7.31
N THR A 7 21.40 -43.36 -8.58
CA THR A 7 20.82 -42.08 -9.02
C THR A 7 19.31 -42.04 -8.76
N LEU A 8 18.59 -43.12 -9.07
CA LEU A 8 17.14 -43.21 -8.82
C LEU A 8 16.82 -43.25 -7.32
N GLU A 9 17.64 -43.90 -6.50
CA GLU A 9 17.49 -43.90 -5.04
C GLU A 9 17.65 -42.50 -4.45
N GLN A 10 18.64 -41.74 -4.92
CA GLN A 10 18.84 -40.34 -4.53
C GLN A 10 17.66 -39.45 -4.96
N GLN A 11 17.15 -39.63 -6.18
CA GLN A 11 15.98 -38.90 -6.67
C GLN A 11 14.72 -39.21 -5.86
N LEU A 12 14.49 -40.48 -5.53
CA LEU A 12 13.36 -40.90 -4.72
C LEU A 12 13.45 -40.33 -3.30
N GLN A 13 14.63 -40.33 -2.70
CA GLN A 13 14.86 -39.72 -1.40
C GLN A 13 14.58 -38.20 -1.43
N ALA A 14 15.06 -37.51 -2.47
CA ALA A 14 14.80 -36.08 -2.65
C ALA A 14 13.30 -35.79 -2.83
N MET A 15 12.59 -36.61 -3.62
CA MET A 15 11.14 -36.47 -3.80
C MET A 15 10.38 -36.71 -2.49
N ALA A 16 10.71 -37.75 -1.74
CA ALA A 16 10.09 -38.05 -0.45
C ALA A 16 10.27 -36.89 0.55
N MET A 17 11.50 -36.38 0.66
CA MET A 17 11.79 -35.23 1.54
C MET A 17 11.02 -33.97 1.11
N ASN A 18 10.90 -33.72 -0.19
CA ASN A 18 10.13 -32.59 -0.71
C ASN A 18 8.63 -32.75 -0.46
N THR A 19 8.09 -33.97 -0.58
CA THR A 19 6.69 -34.26 -0.26
C THR A 19 6.40 -34.00 1.22
N ASP A 20 7.24 -34.50 2.13
CA ASP A 20 7.07 -34.27 3.57
C ASP A 20 7.13 -32.77 3.94
N PHE A 21 8.03 -32.03 3.28
CA PHE A 21 8.12 -30.57 3.43
C PHE A 21 6.84 -29.87 2.95
N LEU A 22 6.34 -30.23 1.78
CA LEU A 22 5.12 -29.64 1.21
C LEU A 22 3.89 -29.98 2.06
N ASP A 23 3.77 -31.20 2.57
CA ASP A 23 2.66 -31.60 3.45
C ASP A 23 2.68 -30.80 4.75
N SER A 24 3.86 -30.65 5.35
CA SER A 24 4.05 -29.82 6.54
C SER A 24 3.67 -28.35 6.27
N TRP A 25 4.15 -27.80 5.15
CA TRP A 25 3.84 -26.44 4.73
C TRP A 25 2.33 -26.26 4.45
N ILE A 26 1.68 -27.22 3.80
CA ILE A 26 0.23 -27.18 3.53
C ILE A 26 -0.51 -27.15 4.86
N VAL A 27 -0.20 -28.03 5.81
CA VAL A 27 -0.86 -28.07 7.13
C VAL A 27 -0.67 -26.75 7.89
N GLU A 28 0.54 -26.19 7.91
CA GLU A 28 0.83 -24.92 8.59
C GLU A 28 0.15 -23.69 7.95
N ASN A 29 -0.14 -23.75 6.66
CA ASN A 29 -0.75 -22.63 5.93
C ASN A 29 -2.24 -22.84 5.66
N ASN A 30 -2.76 -24.06 5.85
CA ASN A 30 -4.19 -24.35 5.72
C ASN A 30 -4.97 -23.54 6.75
N GLY A 31 -5.90 -22.71 6.29
CA GLY A 31 -6.70 -21.86 7.17
C GLY A 31 -6.14 -20.45 7.42
N LYS A 32 -4.88 -20.15 7.09
CA LYS A 32 -4.42 -18.74 7.03
C LYS A 32 -5.26 -17.93 6.05
N ALA A 33 -5.69 -18.56 4.95
CA ALA A 33 -6.64 -18.00 3.99
C ALA A 33 -8.13 -18.10 4.41
N LYS A 34 -8.47 -18.85 5.47
CA LYS A 34 -9.85 -18.91 6.01
C LYS A 34 -10.08 -17.87 7.12
N ASN A 35 -9.01 -17.45 7.80
CA ASN A 35 -9.01 -16.30 8.72
C ASN A 35 -8.99 -14.96 7.97
N VAL A 36 -8.76 -15.02 6.66
CA VAL A 36 -9.00 -13.92 5.73
C VAL A 36 -10.51 -13.88 5.46
N PRO A 37 -11.23 -12.80 5.86
CA PRO A 37 -12.63 -12.65 5.51
C PRO A 37 -12.85 -12.87 4.01
N VAL A 38 -13.97 -13.51 3.64
CA VAL A 38 -14.39 -13.69 2.23
C VAL A 38 -14.51 -12.36 1.48
N ASP A 39 -14.65 -11.27 2.23
CA ASP A 39 -14.61 -9.88 1.77
C ASP A 39 -13.29 -9.23 2.21
N LEU A 40 -12.16 -9.81 1.81
CA LEU A 40 -10.86 -9.21 2.07
C LEU A 40 -10.77 -7.94 1.22
N ASP A 41 -11.01 -6.79 1.86
CA ASP A 41 -10.67 -5.51 1.27
C ASP A 41 -9.15 -5.52 1.03
N VAL A 42 -8.77 -5.72 -0.23
CA VAL A 42 -7.38 -5.69 -0.69
C VAL A 42 -6.71 -4.38 -0.27
N GLY A 43 -7.48 -3.30 -0.12
CA GLY A 43 -7.00 -2.03 0.41
C GLY A 43 -6.45 -2.09 1.84
N ASN A 44 -6.93 -3.04 2.66
CA ASN A 44 -6.48 -3.23 4.04
C ASN A 44 -5.50 -4.40 4.20
N ALA A 45 -5.13 -5.08 3.10
CA ALA A 45 -4.13 -6.16 3.16
C ALA A 45 -2.73 -5.64 3.53
N PHE A 46 -2.47 -4.35 3.27
CA PHE A 46 -1.21 -3.68 3.57
C PHE A 46 -1.47 -2.44 4.41
N GLU A 47 -0.73 -2.31 5.51
CA GLU A 47 -0.81 -1.16 6.40
C GLU A 47 0.53 -0.45 6.49
N CYS A 48 0.47 0.87 6.69
CA CYS A 48 1.65 1.66 7.00
C CYS A 48 2.18 1.29 8.39
N THR A 49 3.49 1.05 8.49
CA THR A 49 4.15 0.70 9.76
C THR A 49 4.12 1.81 10.81
N VAL A 50 3.94 3.07 10.41
CA VAL A 50 3.95 4.24 11.31
C VAL A 50 2.76 5.14 10.99
N ALA A 51 2.14 5.73 12.03
CA ALA A 51 0.99 6.63 11.91
C ALA A 51 1.27 7.84 10.98
N LEU A 52 2.48 8.41 11.04
CA LEU A 52 2.88 9.50 10.14
C LEU A 52 2.95 9.03 8.67
N SER A 53 3.39 7.81 8.40
CA SER A 53 3.40 7.25 7.05
C SER A 53 1.98 7.06 6.51
N LYS A 54 1.05 6.61 7.37
CA LYS A 54 -0.38 6.55 7.03
C LYS A 54 -0.94 7.93 6.70
N GLN A 55 -0.67 8.91 7.57
CA GLN A 55 -1.11 10.29 7.35
C GLN A 55 -0.57 10.89 6.05
N MET A 56 0.70 10.60 5.70
CA MET A 56 1.30 11.03 4.44
C MET A 56 0.59 10.40 3.24
N LEU A 57 0.33 9.09 3.30
CA LEU A 57 -0.37 8.35 2.26
C LEU A 57 -1.78 8.93 2.03
N ASP A 58 -2.55 9.10 3.11
CA ASP A 58 -3.91 9.61 3.07
C ASP A 58 -3.97 11.05 2.51
N CYS A 59 -3.01 11.91 2.89
CA CYS A 59 -2.92 13.27 2.36
C CYS A 59 -2.63 13.29 0.86
N ASN A 60 -1.66 12.47 0.39
CA ASN A 60 -1.34 12.39 -1.03
C ASN A 60 -2.50 11.81 -1.85
N ALA A 61 -3.13 10.74 -1.35
CA ALA A 61 -4.28 10.13 -2.02
C ALA A 61 -5.44 11.15 -2.16
N SER A 62 -5.70 11.91 -1.10
CA SER A 62 -6.75 12.95 -1.11
C SER A 62 -6.40 14.11 -2.05
N ASP A 63 -5.13 14.55 -2.10
CA ASP A 63 -4.67 15.60 -3.02
C ASP A 63 -4.90 15.20 -4.48
N LEU A 64 -4.47 13.98 -4.86
CA LEU A 64 -4.65 13.45 -6.21
C LEU A 64 -6.12 13.24 -6.57
N ALA A 65 -6.91 12.68 -5.64
CA ALA A 65 -8.34 12.50 -5.87
C ALA A 65 -9.07 13.84 -6.09
N ILE A 66 -8.62 14.92 -5.44
CA ILE A 66 -9.14 16.26 -5.69
C ILE A 66 -8.73 16.76 -7.08
N GLU A 67 -7.49 16.54 -7.53
CA GLU A 67 -7.07 16.91 -8.89
C GLU A 67 -7.94 16.23 -9.97
N ASP A 68 -8.17 14.93 -9.82
CA ASP A 68 -9.03 14.16 -10.73
C ASP A 68 -10.48 14.69 -10.72
N THR A 69 -10.99 15.00 -9.53
CA THR A 69 -12.35 15.55 -9.38
C THR A 69 -12.47 16.90 -10.05
N VAL A 70 -11.52 17.81 -9.83
CA VAL A 70 -11.53 19.15 -10.45
C VAL A 70 -11.40 19.02 -11.98
N TYR A 71 -10.55 18.11 -12.48
CA TYR A 71 -10.43 17.85 -13.91
C TYR A 71 -11.76 17.40 -14.54
N LEU A 72 -12.47 16.46 -13.89
CA LEU A 72 -13.78 16.00 -14.36
C LEU A 72 -14.82 17.11 -14.28
N MET A 73 -14.80 17.93 -13.22
CA MET A 73 -15.67 19.09 -13.09
C MET A 73 -15.46 20.12 -14.20
N ASP A 74 -14.21 20.42 -14.55
CA ASP A 74 -13.87 21.30 -15.66
C ASP A 74 -14.44 20.77 -16.98
N LYS A 75 -14.33 19.45 -17.20
CA LYS A 75 -14.91 18.80 -18.37
C LYS A 75 -16.44 18.92 -18.38
N SER A 76 -17.11 18.57 -17.29
CA SER A 76 -18.58 18.68 -17.17
C SER A 76 -19.09 20.11 -17.33
N PHE A 77 -18.33 21.11 -16.86
CA PHE A 77 -18.64 22.51 -17.07
C PHE A 77 -18.55 22.90 -18.55
N ARG A 78 -17.47 22.50 -19.25
CA ARG A 78 -17.33 22.74 -20.71
C ARG A 78 -18.42 22.05 -21.52
N ASP A 79 -18.85 20.87 -21.10
CA ASP A 79 -19.94 20.10 -21.74
C ASP A 79 -21.34 20.67 -21.40
N GLY A 80 -21.43 21.73 -20.58
CA GLY A 80 -22.70 22.37 -20.21
C GLY A 80 -23.55 21.58 -19.21
N LEU A 81 -22.99 20.51 -18.62
CA LEU A 81 -23.68 19.64 -17.65
C LEU A 81 -23.67 20.23 -16.23
N LEU A 82 -22.78 21.20 -15.97
CA LEU A 82 -22.59 21.82 -14.67
C LEU A 82 -22.88 23.33 -14.74
N PRO A 83 -23.79 23.87 -13.92
CA PRO A 83 -24.00 25.31 -13.80
C PRO A 83 -22.74 26.05 -13.30
N PHE A 84 -22.54 27.29 -13.76
CA PHE A 84 -21.35 28.10 -13.45
C PHE A 84 -21.16 28.38 -11.95
N ASP A 85 -22.24 28.68 -11.25
CA ASP A 85 -22.21 28.94 -9.80
C ASP A 85 -21.83 27.68 -9.01
N GLN A 86 -22.34 26.52 -9.44
CA GLN A 86 -22.01 25.23 -8.85
C GLN A 86 -20.55 24.85 -9.11
N TYR A 87 -20.06 25.11 -10.32
CA TYR A 87 -18.66 24.94 -10.69
C TYR A 87 -17.72 25.73 -9.76
N LEU A 88 -17.88 27.05 -9.72
CA LEU A 88 -16.99 27.92 -8.94
C LEU A 88 -17.02 27.59 -7.45
N ARG A 89 -18.22 27.30 -6.90
CA ARG A 89 -18.37 26.93 -5.49
C ARG A 89 -17.60 25.66 -5.16
N ASN A 90 -17.79 24.62 -5.97
CA ASN A 90 -17.18 23.31 -5.71
C ASN A 90 -15.67 23.32 -5.93
N VAL A 91 -15.19 23.91 -7.03
CA VAL A 91 -13.74 24.06 -7.26
C VAL A 91 -13.10 24.80 -6.10
N ARG A 92 -13.68 25.91 -5.63
CA ARG A 92 -13.16 26.64 -4.47
C ARG A 92 -13.12 25.79 -3.19
N LEU A 93 -14.15 25.01 -2.92
CA LEU A 93 -14.21 24.14 -1.74
C LEU A 93 -13.16 23.02 -1.81
N LEU A 94 -13.04 22.38 -2.98
CA LEU A 94 -12.06 21.34 -3.25
C LEU A 94 -10.63 21.88 -3.15
N SER A 95 -10.32 23.00 -3.80
CA SER A 95 -8.99 23.63 -3.70
C SER A 95 -8.63 24.02 -2.26
N ARG A 96 -9.61 24.44 -1.45
CA ARG A 96 -9.36 24.70 -0.02
C ARG A 96 -9.00 23.41 0.72
N GLY A 97 -9.71 22.32 0.48
CA GLY A 97 -9.38 21.00 1.04
C GLY A 97 -7.99 20.53 0.61
N GLN A 98 -7.70 20.66 -0.68
CA GLN A 98 -6.41 20.33 -1.30
C GLN A 98 -5.24 21.04 -0.64
N PHE A 99 -5.38 22.34 -0.38
CA PHE A 99 -4.38 23.12 0.35
C PHE A 99 -4.04 22.49 1.71
N PHE A 100 -5.05 22.07 2.48
CA PHE A 100 -4.80 21.44 3.78
C PHE A 100 -4.13 20.08 3.66
N HIS A 101 -4.48 19.26 2.67
CA HIS A 101 -3.78 17.99 2.41
C HIS A 101 -2.30 18.23 2.07
N ARG A 102 -2.00 19.16 1.17
CA ARG A 102 -0.62 19.53 0.80
C ARG A 102 0.18 20.09 1.97
N ALA A 103 -0.39 21.03 2.72
CA ALA A 103 0.25 21.63 3.88
C ALA A 103 0.51 20.59 4.99
N THR A 104 -0.42 19.65 5.18
CA THR A 104 -0.26 18.55 6.15
C THR A 104 0.85 17.60 5.70
N ALA A 105 0.84 17.18 4.44
CA ALA A 105 1.87 16.32 3.86
C ALA A 105 3.28 16.94 3.97
N GLU A 106 3.41 18.25 3.75
CA GLU A 106 4.68 18.95 3.91
C GLU A 106 5.19 18.94 5.36
N LYS A 107 4.29 19.17 6.33
CA LYS A 107 4.64 19.07 7.75
C LYS A 107 5.04 17.65 8.16
N VAL A 108 4.29 16.64 7.73
CA VAL A 108 4.60 15.23 8.02
C VAL A 108 5.99 14.87 7.47
N ARG A 109 6.30 15.30 6.24
CA ARG A 109 7.61 15.07 5.62
C ARG A 109 8.74 15.73 6.40
N ALA A 110 8.56 16.97 6.86
CA ALA A 110 9.55 17.65 7.69
C ALA A 110 9.81 16.88 9.00
N THR A 111 8.75 16.48 9.71
CA THR A 111 8.86 15.70 10.95
C THR A 111 9.54 14.33 10.73
N GLN A 112 9.22 13.64 9.64
CA GLN A 112 9.87 12.37 9.30
C GLN A 112 11.37 12.56 9.01
N MET A 113 11.75 13.65 8.33
CA MET A 113 13.15 13.94 8.04
C MET A 113 13.93 14.27 9.31
N GLU A 114 13.36 15.07 10.22
CA GLU A 114 13.96 15.34 11.54
C GLU A 114 14.18 14.05 12.35
N ALA A 115 13.19 13.17 12.38
CA ALA A 115 13.30 11.87 13.06
C ALA A 115 14.38 10.96 12.43
N GLN A 116 14.48 10.96 11.09
CA GLN A 116 15.53 10.23 10.38
C GLN A 116 16.92 10.76 10.73
N VAL A 117 17.12 12.08 10.70
CA VAL A 117 18.39 12.72 11.07
C VAL A 117 18.77 12.39 12.51
N ALA A 118 17.83 12.47 13.46
CA ALA A 118 18.06 12.10 14.86
C ALA A 118 18.48 10.62 15.00
N SER A 119 17.84 9.71 14.26
CA SER A 119 18.19 8.29 14.26
C SER A 119 19.59 7.99 13.72
N ILE A 120 20.05 8.78 12.75
CA ILE A 120 21.39 8.65 12.16
C ILE A 120 22.43 9.19 13.15
N ALA A 121 22.16 10.36 13.73
CA ALA A 121 23.01 10.93 14.77
C ALA A 121 23.18 9.95 15.93
N ALA A 122 22.10 9.36 16.45
CA ALA A 122 22.17 8.40 17.55
C ALA A 122 23.07 7.19 17.23
N ARG A 123 23.02 6.67 15.99
CA ARG A 123 23.85 5.54 15.53
C ARG A 123 25.34 5.88 15.35
N LEU A 124 25.67 7.15 15.11
CA LEU A 124 27.06 7.60 14.97
C LEU A 124 27.75 7.81 16.33
N HIS A 125 26.98 7.99 17.41
CA HIS A 125 27.49 8.20 18.76
C HIS A 125 27.45 6.93 19.64
N SER A 126 27.01 5.79 19.08
CA SER A 126 27.03 4.46 19.68
C SER A 126 28.16 3.62 19.12
#